data_AF-A0A3D0MEF5-F1
#
_entry.id   AF-A0A3D0MEF5-F1
#
_cell.length_a   1.000
_cell.length_b   1.000
_cell.length_c   1.000
_cell.angle_alpha   90.00
_cell.angle_beta   90.00
_cell.angle_gamma   90.00
#
_symmetry.space_group_name_H-M   'P 1'
#
loop_
_entity.id
_entity.type
_entity.pdbx_description
1 polymer ?
#
loop_
_entity_poly.entity_id
_entity_poly.type
_entity_poly.pdbx_seq_one_letter_code
_entity_poly.pdbx_strand_id
1 'polypeptide(L)'
;DSDSIQREVDSLDYPVFTETPQGDATIETYTVCFKRGEPVRSIVIGRLLTTDERFVANTAAEPQLFDDLIKHDWIGRRGQVRQCGELNLFEPV
;
A
#
# COMPACT_ATOMS: atom_id res chain seq x y z
N ASP A 1 19.20 -16.63 -25.41
CA ASP A 1 17.94 -17.36 -25.25
C ASP A 1 17.34 -16.92 -23.93
N SER A 2 16.33 -16.04 -23.94
CA SER A 2 15.79 -15.36 -22.74
C SER A 2 14.50 -16.00 -22.23
N ASP A 3 13.81 -16.76 -23.08
CA ASP A 3 12.49 -17.32 -22.79
C ASP A 3 12.54 -18.40 -21.72
N SER A 4 13.63 -19.17 -21.65
CA SER A 4 13.83 -20.16 -20.59
C SER A 4 13.98 -19.51 -19.22
N ILE A 5 14.73 -18.40 -19.14
CA ILE A 5 14.92 -17.62 -17.90
C ILE A 5 13.60 -16.96 -17.48
N GLN A 6 12.82 -16.45 -18.43
CA GLN A 6 11.53 -15.83 -18.11
C GLN A 6 10.53 -16.83 -17.51
N ARG A 7 10.43 -18.04 -18.06
CA ARG A 7 9.55 -19.09 -17.52
C ARG A 7 9.91 -19.50 -16.09
N GLU A 8 11.20 -19.49 -15.75
CA GLU A 8 11.65 -19.76 -14.39
C GLU A 8 11.15 -18.68 -13.43
N VAL A 9 11.30 -17.40 -13.80
CA VAL A 9 10.79 -16.26 -13.01
C VAL A 9 9.28 -16.31 -12.84
N ASP A 10 8.54 -16.59 -13.91
CA ASP A 10 7.07 -16.64 -13.89
C ASP A 10 6.53 -17.77 -12.99
N SER A 11 7.34 -18.80 -12.74
CA SER A 11 6.99 -19.94 -11.89
C SER A 11 7.28 -19.73 -10.40
N LEU A 12 7.94 -18.63 -10.04
CA LEU A 12 8.24 -18.30 -8.64
C LEU A 12 6.95 -17.92 -7.90
N ASP A 13 6.86 -18.31 -6.63
CA ASP A 13 5.80 -17.84 -5.76
C ASP A 13 5.89 -16.32 -5.62
N TYR A 14 4.78 -15.63 -5.91
CA TYR A 14 4.64 -14.20 -5.70
C TYR A 14 3.42 -13.90 -4.82
N PRO A 15 3.44 -12.80 -4.05
CA PRO A 15 2.32 -12.45 -3.19
C PRO A 15 1.04 -12.21 -4.00
N VAL A 16 -0.06 -12.81 -3.53
CA VAL A 16 -1.40 -12.59 -4.09
C VAL A 16 -1.79 -11.12 -3.90
N PHE A 17 -2.60 -10.60 -4.82
CA PHE A 17 -3.02 -9.20 -4.85
C PHE A 17 -4.55 -9.10 -4.91
N THR A 18 -5.12 -8.14 -4.18
CA THR A 18 -6.55 -7.83 -4.23
C THR A 18 -6.78 -6.34 -4.53
N GLU A 19 -7.71 -6.07 -5.46
CA GLU A 19 -8.18 -4.72 -5.77
C GLU A 19 -9.24 -4.21 -4.79
N THR A 20 -9.88 -5.12 -4.05
CA THR A 20 -10.97 -4.84 -3.10
C THR A 20 -10.59 -5.27 -1.67
N PRO A 21 -9.51 -4.73 -1.08
CA PRO A 21 -9.10 -5.06 0.28
C PRO A 21 -10.12 -4.57 1.31
N GLN A 22 -10.33 -5.38 2.36
CA GLN A 22 -11.19 -5.02 3.47
C GLN A 22 -10.71 -5.66 4.78
N GLY A 23 -10.54 -4.84 5.83
CA GLY A 23 -10.25 -5.28 7.20
C GLY A 23 -8.89 -4.84 7.72
N ASP A 24 -8.38 -5.57 8.72
CA ASP A 24 -7.09 -5.28 9.35
C ASP A 24 -5.92 -5.49 8.38
N ALA A 25 -5.00 -4.53 8.36
CA ALA A 25 -3.84 -4.55 7.50
C ALA A 25 -2.59 -3.95 8.15
N THR A 26 -1.44 -4.21 7.54
CA THR A 26 -0.15 -3.58 7.86
C THR A 26 0.44 -2.92 6.63
N ILE A 27 1.19 -1.84 6.81
CA ILE A 27 1.96 -1.21 5.73
C ILE A 27 3.22 -2.04 5.45
N GLU A 28 3.42 -2.41 4.18
CA GLU A 28 4.64 -3.04 3.68
C GLU A 28 5.59 -2.01 3.08
N THR A 29 5.08 -1.03 2.33
CA THR A 29 5.83 0.15 1.86
C THR A 29 4.90 1.31 1.55
N TYR A 30 5.42 2.53 1.51
CA TYR A 30 4.64 3.70 1.20
C TYR A 30 5.47 4.81 0.53
N THR A 31 4.78 5.74 -0.11
CA THR A 31 5.36 6.98 -0.62
C THR A 31 4.39 8.13 -0.49
N VAL A 32 4.90 9.36 -0.43
CA VAL A 32 4.11 10.60 -0.48
C VAL A 32 4.45 11.33 -1.77
N CYS A 33 3.43 11.61 -2.58
CA CYS A 33 3.59 12.37 -3.82
C CYS A 33 3.49 13.86 -3.52
N PHE A 34 4.45 14.62 -4.03
CA PHE A 34 4.50 16.07 -3.91
C PHE A 34 4.14 16.75 -5.24
N LYS A 35 3.43 17.87 -5.16
CA LYS A 35 3.15 18.77 -6.28
C LYS A 35 3.58 20.18 -5.90
N ARG A 36 4.58 20.72 -6.61
CA ARG A 36 5.15 22.06 -6.33
C ARG A 36 5.59 22.26 -4.87
N GLY A 37 6.17 21.22 -4.27
CA GLY A 37 6.66 21.26 -2.89
C GLY A 37 5.61 20.89 -1.83
N GLU A 38 4.34 20.77 -2.20
CA GLU A 38 3.25 20.43 -1.28
C GLU A 38 2.88 18.93 -1.39
N PRO A 39 2.70 18.20 -0.28
CA PRO A 39 2.23 16.82 -0.31
C PRO A 39 0.75 16.78 -0.73
N VAL A 40 0.42 15.94 -1.70
CA VAL A 40 -0.94 15.90 -2.29
C VAL A 40 -1.63 14.54 -2.19
N ARG A 41 -0.86 13.46 -2.06
CA ARG A 41 -1.40 12.10 -1.86
C ARG A 41 -0.34 11.20 -1.28
N SER A 42 -0.76 10.17 -0.55
CA SER A 42 0.07 9.02 -0.19
C SER A 42 -0.28 7.83 -1.08
N ILE A 43 0.67 6.91 -1.27
CA ILE A 43 0.41 5.59 -1.86
C ILE A 43 0.98 4.58 -0.88
N VAL A 44 0.15 3.65 -0.43
CA VAL A 44 0.47 2.60 0.52
C VAL A 44 0.34 1.26 -0.21
N ILE A 45 1.38 0.45 -0.12
CA ILE A 45 1.29 -0.98 -0.37
C ILE A 45 1.18 -1.64 1.00
N GLY A 46 0.05 -2.30 1.25
CA GLY A 46 -0.21 -2.99 2.51
C GLY A 46 -0.48 -4.46 2.31
N ARG A 47 -0.51 -5.19 3.42
CA ARG A 47 -0.88 -6.62 3.49
C ARG A 47 -2.05 -6.81 4.43
N LEU A 48 -3.05 -7.57 4.00
CA LEU A 48 -4.16 -8.00 4.86
C LEU A 48 -3.63 -8.97 5.92
N LEU A 49 -4.02 -8.77 7.18
CA LEU A 49 -3.56 -9.66 8.27
C LEU A 49 -4.20 -11.05 8.21
N THR A 50 -5.35 -11.18 7.55
CA THR A 50 -6.11 -12.44 7.46
C THR A 50 -5.67 -13.33 6.31
N THR A 51 -5.24 -12.75 5.19
CA THR A 51 -4.94 -13.48 3.94
C THR A 51 -3.53 -13.28 3.41
N ASP A 52 -2.75 -12.36 3.98
CA ASP A 52 -1.43 -11.92 3.49
C ASP A 52 -1.43 -11.32 2.07
N GLU A 53 -2.62 -11.07 1.49
CA GLU A 53 -2.75 -10.45 0.17
C GLU A 53 -2.27 -8.99 0.20
N ARG A 54 -1.52 -8.62 -0.83
CA ARG A 54 -1.12 -7.24 -1.07
C ARG A 54 -2.28 -6.44 -1.63
N PHE A 55 -2.28 -5.14 -1.31
CA PHE A 55 -3.18 -4.17 -1.91
C PHE A 55 -2.50 -2.81 -2.07
N VAL A 56 -3.10 -1.95 -2.89
CA VAL A 56 -2.75 -0.53 -2.99
C VAL A 56 -3.85 0.30 -2.36
N ALA A 57 -3.49 1.27 -1.53
CA ALA A 57 -4.40 2.24 -0.92
C ALA A 57 -3.79 3.63 -0.84
N ASN A 58 -4.62 4.65 -0.65
CA ASN A 58 -4.22 5.97 -0.18
C ASN A 58 -4.53 6.07 1.30
N THR A 59 -3.92 7.02 2.00
CA THR A 59 -4.41 7.49 3.31
C THR A 59 -5.39 8.63 3.10
N ALA A 60 -6.06 9.07 4.17
CA ALA A 60 -6.86 10.30 4.13
C ALA A 60 -5.99 11.47 3.65
N ALA A 61 -6.58 12.38 2.88
CA ALA A 61 -5.91 13.56 2.33
C ALA A 61 -5.79 14.67 3.38
N GLU A 62 -5.18 14.33 4.51
CA GLU A 62 -5.01 15.20 5.67
C GLU A 62 -3.54 15.64 5.78
N PRO A 63 -3.25 16.95 5.87
CA PRO A 63 -1.87 17.45 5.93
C PRO A 63 -1.06 16.83 7.07
N GLN A 64 -1.68 16.61 8.24
CA GLN A 64 -1.01 16.00 9.39
C GLN A 64 -0.54 14.57 9.09
N LEU A 65 -1.35 13.82 8.33
CA LEU A 65 -1.05 12.44 8.00
C LEU A 65 0.10 12.33 7.00
N PHE A 66 0.15 13.24 6.03
CA PHE A 66 1.28 13.34 5.10
C PHE A 66 2.56 13.74 5.83
N ASP A 67 2.49 14.74 6.71
CA ASP A 67 3.61 15.14 7.56
C ASP A 67 4.16 13.98 8.40
N ASP A 68 3.27 13.18 8.98
CA ASP A 68 3.66 12.02 9.78
C ASP A 68 4.29 10.91 8.93
N LEU A 69 3.78 10.65 7.72
CA LEU A 69 4.40 9.71 6.77
C LEU A 69 5.81 10.17 6.37
N ILE A 70 6.03 11.48 6.23
CA ILE A 70 7.34 12.06 5.86
C ILE A 70 8.33 11.99 7.03
N LYS A 71 7.87 12.27 8.26
CA LYS A 71 8.73 12.44 9.43
C LYS A 71 9.03 11.13 10.17
N HIS A 72 8.15 10.13 10.05
CA HIS A 72 8.26 8.89 10.79
C HIS A 72 8.25 7.68 9.85
N ASP A 73 8.88 6.60 10.28
CA ASP A 73 8.81 5.31 9.59
C ASP A 73 7.47 4.64 9.87
N TRP A 74 6.69 4.42 8.82
CA TRP A 74 5.39 3.75 8.89
C TRP A 74 5.42 2.29 8.40
N ILE A 75 6.59 1.75 8.06
CA ILE A 75 6.71 0.33 7.71
C ILE A 75 6.28 -0.52 8.92
N GLY A 76 5.39 -1.48 8.70
CA GLY A 76 4.82 -2.33 9.75
C GLY A 76 3.70 -1.67 10.57
N ARG A 77 3.32 -0.42 10.27
CA ARG A 77 2.21 0.24 10.97
C ARG A 77 0.89 -0.45 10.64
N ARG A 78 0.10 -0.74 11.68
CA ARG A 78 -1.21 -1.37 11.56
C ARG A 78 -2.30 -0.34 11.26
N GLY A 79 -3.36 -0.80 10.63
CA GLY A 79 -4.53 0.00 10.30
C GLY A 79 -5.68 -0.83 9.75
N GLN A 80 -6.73 -0.14 9.34
CA GLN A 80 -7.86 -0.70 8.62
C GLN A 80 -7.79 -0.27 7.17
N VAL A 81 -8.07 -1.19 6.25
CA VAL A 81 -8.26 -0.87 4.84
C VAL A 81 -9.70 -1.12 4.43
N ARG A 82 -10.24 -0.23 3.61
CA ARG A 82 -11.54 -0.41 2.95
C ARG A 82 -11.53 0.19 1.57
N GLN A 83 -12.43 -0.29 0.71
CA GLN A 83 -12.74 0.38 -0.53
C GLN A 83 -13.63 1.62 -0.29
N CYS A 84 -13.31 2.72 -0.97
CA CYS A 84 -14.02 4.00 -0.93
C CYS A 84 -14.15 4.55 -2.36
N GLY A 85 -15.20 4.13 -3.07
CA GLY A 85 -15.36 4.42 -4.49
C GLY A 85 -14.36 3.60 -5.32
N GLU A 86 -13.62 4.26 -6.21
CA GLU A 86 -12.59 3.62 -7.05
C GLU A 86 -11.23 3.48 -6.35
N LEU A 87 -11.09 4.00 -5.13
CA LEU A 87 -9.84 3.99 -4.37
C LEU A 87 -9.99 3.15 -3.10
N ASN A 88 -8.89 2.59 -2.65
CA ASN A 88 -8.82 2.02 -1.30
C ASN A 88 -8.25 3.05 -0.34
N LEU A 89 -8.82 3.09 0.87
CA LEU A 89 -8.41 3.96 1.95
C LEU A 89 -7.81 3.12 3.07
N PHE A 90 -6.58 3.44 3.47
CA PHE A 90 -5.91 2.91 4.64
C PHE A 90 -5.99 3.94 5.77
N GLU A 91 -6.54 3.53 6.90
CA GLU A 91 -6.63 4.31 8.12
C GLU A 91 -5.74 3.69 9.19
N PRO A 92 -4.63 4.35 9.59
CA PRO A 92 -3.77 3.84 10.64
C PRO A 92 -4.52 3.81 11.98
N VAL A 93 -4.26 2.79 12.79
CA VAL A 93 -4.70 2.73 14.20
C VAL A 93 -3.64 3.25 15.16
#